data_AF-A0AAN6EHY5-F1
#
_entry.id   AF-A0AAN6EHY5-F1
#
_cell.length_a   1.000
_cell.length_b   1.000
_cell.length_c   1.000
_cell.angle_alpha   90.00
_cell.angle_beta   90.00
_cell.angle_gamma   90.00
#
_symmetry.space_group_name_H-M   'P 1'
#
loop_
_entity.id
_entity.type
_entity.pdbx_description
1 polymer ?
#
loop_
_entity_poly.entity_id
_entity_poly.type
_entity_poly.pdbx_seq_one_letter_code
_entity_poly.pdbx_strand_id
1 'polypeptide(L)'
;MSTFGKEFRVTTYGESHCKSVGCIVDGVPPGMALTEDDIQVQLTRRRPGQSNLTTPRNEKDRVAIQSGCEFGYTLGTPICLTVQNQDQRPRDYTETDFYPRPSHADYTYLQKYGVKASSGGGRSSARETVGRVAAGAIAEKYLKEVYGVEIVAFVSSVGTIDMPGQMGNEYMQLLNTITRDQVDETAVRCPHEETARRMHEEIVECTQEMNSTGGIVTCVIRNAPVGLGEPCFDKLEALLAHAMLSIPATKGFEVGSGFNGTRLHGNEHNDAFELNSSGTL
;
A
#
# COMPACT_ATOMS: atom_id res chain seq x y z
N MET A 1 16.26 -8.76 -4.05
CA MET A 1 15.76 -9.37 -2.79
C MET A 1 14.26 -9.42 -2.89
N SER A 2 13.64 -10.58 -2.62
CA SER A 2 12.20 -10.83 -2.79
C SER A 2 11.45 -11.00 -1.47
N THR A 3 12.17 -11.00 -0.34
CA THR A 3 11.64 -11.20 1.01
C THR A 3 11.72 -9.91 1.82
N PHE A 4 10.66 -9.60 2.56
CA PHE A 4 10.56 -8.48 3.49
C PHE A 4 10.09 -8.99 4.87
N GLY A 5 10.58 -8.40 5.96
CA GLY A 5 10.23 -8.77 7.34
C GLY A 5 11.24 -9.72 8.01
N LYS A 6 11.07 -9.95 9.33
CA LYS A 6 11.93 -10.80 10.18
C LYS A 6 11.20 -12.02 10.74
N GLU A 7 10.16 -11.80 11.55
CA GLU A 7 9.30 -12.88 12.07
C GLU A 7 8.13 -13.11 11.11
N PHE A 8 7.29 -12.09 10.91
CA PHE A 8 6.33 -12.07 9.82
C PHE A 8 7.07 -11.76 8.52
N ARG A 9 7.31 -12.78 7.69
CA ARG A 9 8.13 -12.67 6.48
C ARG A 9 7.28 -12.87 5.24
N VAL A 10 7.38 -11.91 4.32
CA VAL A 10 6.66 -11.95 3.05
C VAL A 10 7.65 -12.10 1.92
N THR A 11 7.57 -13.21 1.18
CA THR A 11 8.35 -13.43 -0.04
C THR A 11 7.43 -13.38 -1.24
N THR A 12 7.54 -12.35 -2.08
CA THR A 12 6.68 -12.21 -3.27
C THR A 12 7.34 -12.86 -4.49
N TYR A 13 6.54 -13.33 -5.46
CA TYR A 13 7.02 -13.91 -6.72
C TYR A 13 6.15 -13.49 -7.92
N GLY A 14 6.69 -13.72 -9.13
CA GLY A 14 6.01 -13.49 -10.40
C GLY A 14 6.20 -12.09 -10.99
N GLU A 15 6.02 -12.05 -12.31
CA GLU A 15 6.10 -10.89 -13.18
C GLU A 15 4.74 -10.56 -13.78
N SER A 16 4.57 -9.32 -14.26
CA SER A 16 3.27 -8.84 -14.75
C SER A 16 2.68 -9.59 -15.93
N HIS A 17 3.48 -10.26 -16.74
CA HIS A 17 3.02 -11.05 -17.89
C HIS A 17 3.40 -12.53 -17.78
N CYS A 18 3.75 -13.02 -16.59
CA CYS A 18 3.86 -14.45 -16.34
C CYS A 18 2.50 -15.03 -15.94
N LYS A 19 2.40 -16.36 -15.84
CA LYS A 19 1.13 -17.06 -15.54
C LYS A 19 0.41 -16.51 -14.28
N SER A 20 1.19 -16.21 -13.25
CA SER A 20 0.66 -15.76 -11.96
C SER A 20 1.65 -14.86 -11.23
N VAL A 21 1.11 -14.10 -10.28
CA VAL A 21 1.87 -13.44 -9.22
C VAL A 21 1.38 -13.94 -7.86
N GLY A 22 2.17 -13.78 -6.82
CA GLY A 22 1.77 -14.25 -5.50
C GLY A 22 2.81 -13.98 -4.43
N CYS A 23 2.62 -14.60 -3.27
CA CYS A 23 3.56 -14.54 -2.17
C CYS A 23 3.50 -15.78 -1.28
N ILE A 24 4.57 -15.95 -0.51
CA ILE A 24 4.64 -16.85 0.63
C ILE A 24 4.75 -15.98 1.88
N VAL A 25 3.85 -16.20 2.83
CA VAL A 25 3.82 -15.53 4.13
C VAL A 25 4.21 -16.54 5.20
N ASP A 26 5.29 -16.26 5.90
CA ASP A 26 5.81 -17.06 7.00
C ASP A 26 5.70 -16.30 8.32
N GLY A 27 5.60 -17.01 9.44
CA GLY A 27 5.42 -16.41 10.78
C GLY A 27 3.99 -15.99 11.13
N VAL A 28 2.98 -16.52 10.44
CA VAL A 28 1.57 -16.35 10.84
C VAL A 28 1.25 -17.34 11.95
N PRO A 29 0.75 -16.91 13.12
CA PRO A 29 0.40 -17.84 14.21
C PRO A 29 -0.67 -18.86 13.80
N PRO A 30 -0.63 -20.10 14.34
CA PRO A 30 -1.66 -21.11 14.09
C PRO A 30 -3.00 -20.75 14.76
N GLY A 31 -4.10 -21.27 14.23
CA GLY A 31 -5.44 -21.17 14.82
C GLY A 31 -6.20 -19.90 14.50
N MET A 32 -5.66 -18.98 13.69
CA MET A 32 -6.40 -17.82 13.20
C MET A 32 -7.35 -18.26 12.09
N ALA A 33 -8.62 -17.85 12.16
CA ALA A 33 -9.56 -18.10 11.07
C ALA A 33 -9.11 -17.35 9.81
N LEU A 34 -8.95 -18.04 8.68
CA LEU A 34 -8.51 -17.43 7.43
C LEU A 34 -9.04 -18.17 6.21
N THR A 35 -9.64 -17.40 5.30
CA THR A 35 -10.15 -17.84 4.01
C THR A 35 -9.73 -16.86 2.91
N GLU A 36 -9.87 -17.24 1.64
CA GLU A 36 -9.65 -16.36 0.51
C GLU A 36 -10.50 -15.08 0.59
N ASP A 37 -11.72 -15.17 1.10
CA ASP A 37 -12.66 -14.05 1.18
C ASP A 37 -12.12 -12.92 2.08
N ASP A 38 -11.42 -13.27 3.16
CA ASP A 38 -10.77 -12.30 4.05
C ASP A 38 -9.71 -11.46 3.30
N ILE A 39 -8.97 -12.10 2.41
CA ILE A 39 -7.88 -11.48 1.64
C ILE A 39 -8.44 -10.75 0.41
N GLN A 40 -9.51 -11.30 -0.18
CA GLN A 40 -10.11 -10.80 -1.41
C GLN A 40 -10.68 -9.39 -1.25
N VAL A 41 -11.09 -8.99 -0.04
CA VAL A 41 -11.52 -7.61 0.24
C VAL A 41 -10.44 -6.61 -0.15
N GLN A 42 -9.21 -6.80 0.34
CA GLN A 42 -8.11 -5.86 0.05
C GLN A 42 -7.63 -5.96 -1.40
N LEU A 43 -7.59 -7.16 -1.97
CA LEU A 43 -7.23 -7.33 -3.38
C LEU A 43 -8.25 -6.69 -4.33
N THR A 44 -9.53 -6.75 -3.97
CA THR A 44 -10.58 -6.06 -4.71
C THR A 44 -10.33 -4.56 -4.67
N ARG A 45 -10.07 -3.98 -3.50
CA ARG A 45 -9.73 -2.54 -3.36
C ARG A 45 -8.46 -2.13 -4.11
N ARG A 46 -7.50 -3.02 -4.30
CA ARG A 46 -6.27 -2.76 -5.07
C ARG A 46 -6.48 -2.82 -6.59
N ARG A 47 -7.54 -3.50 -7.04
CA ARG A 47 -7.72 -3.88 -8.44
C ARG A 47 -7.75 -2.66 -9.38
N PRO A 48 -7.11 -2.72 -10.57
CA PRO A 48 -7.33 -1.73 -11.61
C PRO A 48 -8.77 -1.80 -12.17
N GLY A 49 -9.19 -0.79 -12.91
CA GLY A 49 -10.47 -0.80 -13.62
C GLY A 49 -11.70 -0.70 -12.72
N GLN A 50 -11.54 -0.18 -11.49
CA GLN A 50 -12.68 0.09 -10.59
C GLN A 50 -13.43 1.36 -10.96
N SER A 51 -12.77 2.30 -11.65
CA SER A 51 -13.34 3.56 -12.10
C SER A 51 -12.66 4.02 -13.39
N ASN A 52 -13.27 5.00 -14.05
CA ASN A 52 -12.73 5.64 -15.25
C ASN A 52 -11.43 6.41 -15.00
N LEU A 53 -11.01 6.57 -13.74
CA LEU A 53 -9.74 7.20 -13.35
C LEU A 53 -8.56 6.23 -13.36
N THR A 54 -8.82 4.93 -13.44
CA THR A 54 -7.80 3.89 -13.35
C THR A 54 -7.54 3.27 -14.72
N THR A 55 -6.44 2.52 -14.84
CA THR A 55 -6.11 1.82 -16.09
C THR A 55 -7.27 0.93 -16.55
N PRO A 56 -7.51 0.78 -17.87
CA PRO A 56 -8.63 0.01 -18.41
C PRO A 56 -8.50 -1.51 -18.22
N ARG A 57 -7.40 -2.00 -17.64
CA ARG A 57 -7.20 -3.44 -17.37
C ARG A 57 -8.19 -3.92 -16.34
N ASN A 58 -8.85 -5.05 -16.61
CA ASN A 58 -9.83 -5.65 -15.72
C ASN A 58 -9.36 -7.02 -15.22
N GLU A 59 -8.28 -7.00 -14.45
CA GLU A 59 -7.75 -8.20 -13.80
C GLU A 59 -8.59 -8.52 -12.56
N LYS A 60 -9.28 -9.66 -12.50
CA LYS A 60 -10.18 -9.98 -11.37
C LYS A 60 -9.46 -10.13 -10.02
N ASP A 61 -8.15 -10.37 -10.05
CA ASP A 61 -7.30 -10.56 -8.87
C ASP A 61 -7.87 -11.56 -7.86
N ARG A 62 -8.29 -12.72 -8.37
CA ARG A 62 -8.78 -13.83 -7.55
C ARG A 62 -7.60 -14.50 -6.85
N VAL A 63 -7.59 -14.43 -5.53
CA VAL A 63 -6.61 -15.12 -4.68
C VAL A 63 -7.03 -16.56 -4.46
N ALA A 64 -6.05 -17.45 -4.39
CA ALA A 64 -6.21 -18.80 -3.87
C ALA A 64 -5.13 -19.07 -2.84
N ILE A 65 -5.53 -19.64 -1.70
CA ILE A 65 -4.62 -20.17 -0.68
C ILE A 65 -4.20 -21.57 -1.15
N GLN A 66 -2.90 -21.76 -1.32
CA GLN A 66 -2.31 -23.02 -1.79
C GLN A 66 -1.79 -23.89 -0.65
N SER A 67 -1.39 -23.29 0.47
CA SER A 67 -0.84 -23.98 1.64
C SER A 67 -1.02 -23.15 2.91
N GLY A 68 -0.71 -23.74 4.06
CA GLY A 68 -0.63 -23.05 5.36
C GLY A 68 -1.97 -22.83 6.06
N CYS A 69 -3.08 -23.24 5.43
CA CYS A 69 -4.41 -23.25 6.03
C CYS A 69 -5.11 -24.59 5.80
N GLU A 70 -5.91 -25.02 6.78
CA GLU A 70 -6.78 -26.21 6.69
C GLU A 70 -8.07 -25.95 7.46
N PHE A 71 -9.21 -26.41 6.92
CA PHE A 71 -10.55 -26.21 7.51
C PHE A 71 -10.89 -24.75 7.88
N GLY A 72 -10.32 -23.78 7.15
CA GLY A 72 -10.53 -22.36 7.39
C GLY A 72 -9.67 -21.76 8.52
N TYR A 73 -8.62 -22.46 8.95
CA TYR A 73 -7.70 -21.99 10.00
C TYR A 73 -6.24 -22.06 9.55
N THR A 74 -5.43 -21.12 10.03
CA THR A 74 -3.97 -21.14 9.82
C THR A 74 -3.32 -22.29 10.59
N LEU A 75 -2.33 -22.93 9.99
CA LEU A 75 -1.60 -24.06 10.59
C LEU A 75 -0.31 -23.65 11.32
N GLY A 76 0.09 -22.37 11.25
CA GLY A 76 1.41 -21.92 11.72
C GLY A 76 2.56 -22.23 10.76
N THR A 77 2.26 -22.89 9.63
CA THR A 77 3.21 -23.16 8.54
C THR A 77 3.07 -22.11 7.43
N PRO A 78 4.04 -22.00 6.51
CA PRO A 78 4.02 -20.98 5.46
C PRO A 78 2.75 -21.01 4.61
N ILE A 79 2.11 -19.84 4.48
CA ILE A 79 0.91 -19.62 3.69
C ILE A 79 1.32 -19.18 2.29
N CYS A 80 1.04 -20.01 1.29
CA CYS A 80 1.26 -19.68 -0.11
C CYS A 80 -0.02 -19.11 -0.74
N LEU A 81 0.09 -17.93 -1.34
CA LEU A 81 -1.01 -17.22 -1.99
C LEU A 81 -0.68 -17.04 -3.48
N THR A 82 -1.63 -17.37 -4.35
CA THR A 82 -1.48 -17.20 -5.80
C THR A 82 -2.63 -16.39 -6.40
N VAL A 83 -2.31 -15.55 -7.38
CA VAL A 83 -3.25 -14.80 -8.20
C VAL A 83 -2.88 -14.99 -9.68
N GLN A 84 -3.82 -15.49 -10.48
CA GLN A 84 -3.60 -15.71 -11.91
C GLN A 84 -3.66 -14.38 -12.68
N ASN A 85 -2.76 -14.17 -13.63
CA ASN A 85 -2.83 -13.05 -14.58
C ASN A 85 -3.70 -13.47 -15.77
N GLN A 86 -4.83 -12.80 -15.98
CA GLN A 86 -5.81 -13.18 -17.01
C GLN A 86 -5.69 -12.33 -18.29
N ASP A 87 -5.17 -11.10 -18.19
CA ASP A 87 -5.21 -10.09 -19.26
C ASP A 87 -3.80 -9.84 -19.84
N GLN A 88 -3.07 -10.91 -20.13
CA GLN A 88 -1.73 -10.83 -20.72
C GLN A 88 -1.84 -10.46 -22.20
N ARG A 89 -1.51 -9.21 -22.54
CA ARG A 89 -1.33 -8.75 -23.92
C ARG A 89 0.16 -8.67 -24.26
N PRO A 90 0.72 -9.63 -25.03
CA PRO A 90 2.15 -9.67 -25.32
C PRO A 90 2.62 -8.56 -26.28
N ARG A 91 1.70 -7.88 -26.98
CA ARG A 91 2.02 -7.01 -28.13
C ARG A 91 2.15 -5.52 -27.78
N ASP A 92 1.84 -5.09 -26.56
CA ASP A 92 1.77 -3.66 -26.20
C ASP A 92 3.15 -3.01 -25.93
N TYR A 93 4.27 -3.76 -26.03
CA TYR A 93 5.59 -3.28 -25.58
C TYR A 93 6.71 -3.30 -26.65
N THR A 94 6.40 -3.60 -27.92
CA THR A 94 7.42 -3.79 -28.98
C THR A 94 8.28 -2.56 -29.26
N GLU A 95 7.80 -1.34 -29.00
CA GLU A 95 8.60 -0.12 -29.19
C GLU A 95 9.61 0.11 -28.06
N THR A 96 9.31 -0.35 -26.83
CA THR A 96 10.22 -0.23 -25.69
C THR A 96 11.42 -1.17 -25.77
N ASP A 97 11.51 -1.98 -26.83
CA ASP A 97 12.68 -2.82 -27.13
C ASP A 97 13.91 -2.03 -27.55
N PHE A 98 13.74 -0.84 -28.10
CA PHE A 98 14.85 -0.05 -28.62
C PHE A 98 15.45 0.93 -27.62
N TYR A 99 14.67 1.40 -26.64
CA TYR A 99 15.12 2.39 -25.65
C TYR A 99 14.45 2.19 -24.28
N PRO A 100 15.16 2.49 -23.17
CA PRO A 100 14.60 2.43 -21.83
C PRO A 100 13.60 3.58 -21.61
N ARG A 101 12.49 3.30 -20.90
CA ARG A 101 11.52 4.35 -20.58
C ARG A 101 12.07 5.28 -19.49
N PRO A 102 11.95 6.61 -19.63
CA PRO A 102 12.32 7.55 -18.58
C PRO A 102 11.60 7.24 -17.25
N SER A 103 12.31 7.38 -16.13
CA SER A 103 11.78 7.13 -14.78
C SER A 103 11.40 5.66 -14.46
N HIS A 104 11.67 4.72 -15.36
CA HIS A 104 11.50 3.28 -15.12
C HIS A 104 12.82 2.55 -14.89
N ALA A 105 12.72 1.33 -14.35
CA ALA A 105 13.88 0.49 -14.03
C ALA A 105 14.49 -0.22 -15.25
N ASP A 106 13.99 0.00 -16.47
CA ASP A 106 14.40 -0.74 -17.67
C ASP A 106 15.93 -0.75 -17.86
N TYR A 107 16.56 0.42 -17.78
CA TYR A 107 18.01 0.57 -17.94
C TYR A 107 18.80 -0.07 -16.79
N THR A 108 18.45 0.25 -15.54
CA THR A 108 19.19 -0.23 -14.37
C THR A 108 19.06 -1.74 -14.19
N TYR A 109 17.90 -2.31 -14.55
CA TYR A 109 17.69 -3.76 -14.54
C TYR A 109 18.55 -4.45 -15.59
N LEU A 110 18.58 -3.93 -16.81
CA LEU A 110 19.41 -4.47 -17.89
C LEU A 110 20.91 -4.38 -17.55
N GLN A 111 21.37 -3.24 -17.03
CA GLN A 111 22.78 -3.07 -16.63
C GLN A 111 23.18 -4.01 -15.49
N LYS A 112 22.27 -4.25 -14.53
CA LYS A 112 22.57 -5.10 -13.38
C LYS A 112 22.56 -6.59 -13.71
N TYR A 113 21.62 -7.05 -14.53
CA TYR A 113 21.37 -8.48 -14.74
C TYR A 113 21.65 -8.99 -16.15
N GLY A 114 21.92 -8.11 -17.12
CA GLY A 114 22.20 -8.48 -18.52
C GLY A 114 21.01 -9.07 -19.26
N VAL A 115 19.83 -9.11 -18.66
CA VAL A 115 18.61 -9.69 -19.22
C VAL A 115 17.46 -8.69 -19.15
N LYS A 116 16.61 -8.70 -20.18
CA LYS A 116 15.41 -7.89 -20.26
C LYS A 116 14.18 -8.78 -20.27
N ALA A 117 13.20 -8.47 -19.42
CA ALA A 117 11.91 -9.14 -19.47
C ALA A 117 11.10 -8.59 -20.66
N SER A 118 10.54 -9.48 -21.49
CA SER A 118 9.70 -9.11 -22.63
C SER A 118 8.44 -8.31 -22.24
N SER A 119 8.02 -8.45 -20.98
CA SER A 119 6.93 -7.70 -20.33
C SER A 119 7.17 -6.21 -20.10
N GLY A 120 8.26 -5.63 -20.62
CA GLY A 120 8.72 -4.28 -20.30
C GLY A 120 9.29 -4.20 -18.87
N GLY A 121 8.43 -3.92 -17.89
CA GLY A 121 8.83 -3.69 -16.49
C GLY A 121 9.10 -4.95 -15.66
N GLY A 122 8.74 -6.14 -16.14
CA GLY A 122 9.00 -7.42 -15.45
C GLY A 122 8.74 -7.38 -13.95
N ARG A 123 9.78 -7.63 -13.16
CA ARG A 123 9.72 -7.68 -11.70
C ARG A 123 9.62 -6.31 -11.02
N SER A 124 9.97 -5.22 -11.68
CA SER A 124 9.79 -3.85 -11.15
C SER A 124 8.39 -3.30 -11.40
N SER A 125 7.49 -4.09 -12.01
CA SER A 125 6.10 -3.70 -12.22
C SER A 125 5.35 -3.57 -10.90
N ALA A 126 4.44 -2.59 -10.83
CA ALA A 126 3.49 -2.45 -9.73
C ALA A 126 2.57 -3.67 -9.56
N ARG A 127 2.54 -4.63 -10.50
CA ARG A 127 1.82 -5.90 -10.34
C ARG A 127 2.32 -6.71 -9.14
N GLU A 128 3.58 -6.56 -8.75
CA GLU A 128 4.15 -7.21 -7.55
C GLU A 128 3.41 -6.82 -6.26
N THR A 129 2.77 -5.64 -6.21
CA THR A 129 1.99 -5.18 -5.06
C THR A 129 0.81 -6.08 -4.73
N VAL A 130 0.36 -6.95 -5.65
CA VAL A 130 -0.64 -8.00 -5.35
C VAL A 130 -0.17 -8.88 -4.19
N GLY A 131 1.09 -9.34 -4.21
CA GLY A 131 1.65 -10.15 -3.13
C GLY A 131 1.75 -9.40 -1.81
N ARG A 132 2.04 -8.09 -1.88
CA ARG A 132 2.10 -7.21 -0.70
C ARG A 132 0.72 -7.00 -0.08
N VAL A 133 -0.28 -6.71 -0.89
CA VAL A 133 -1.67 -6.51 -0.41
C VAL A 133 -2.25 -7.81 0.14
N ALA A 134 -1.99 -8.94 -0.52
CA ALA A 134 -2.45 -10.24 -0.04
C ALA A 134 -1.85 -10.58 1.34
N ALA A 135 -0.54 -10.39 1.51
CA ALA A 135 0.12 -10.59 2.81
C ALA A 135 -0.32 -9.54 3.84
N GLY A 136 -0.50 -8.29 3.41
CA GLY A 136 -0.99 -7.19 4.25
C GLY A 136 -2.39 -7.46 4.80
N ALA A 137 -3.28 -8.10 4.04
CA ALA A 137 -4.61 -8.49 4.53
C ALA A 137 -4.55 -9.51 5.66
N ILE A 138 -3.61 -10.47 5.60
CA ILE A 138 -3.38 -11.44 6.68
C ILE A 138 -2.85 -10.72 7.93
N ALA A 139 -1.85 -9.85 7.76
CA ALA A 139 -1.28 -9.07 8.87
C ALA A 139 -2.33 -8.16 9.52
N GLU A 140 -3.13 -7.47 8.70
CA GLU A 140 -4.20 -6.59 9.17
C GLU A 140 -5.27 -7.36 9.96
N LYS A 141 -5.71 -8.51 9.45
CA LYS A 141 -6.67 -9.37 10.16
C LYS A 141 -6.15 -9.76 11.53
N TYR A 142 -4.92 -10.24 11.61
CA TYR A 142 -4.28 -10.60 12.88
C TYR A 142 -4.18 -9.41 13.84
N LEU A 143 -3.70 -8.25 13.36
CA LEU A 143 -3.54 -7.04 14.17
C LEU A 143 -4.89 -6.54 14.72
N LYS A 144 -5.96 -6.64 13.92
CA LYS A 144 -7.31 -6.28 14.33
C LYS A 144 -7.85 -7.25 15.39
N GLU A 145 -7.75 -8.55 15.17
CA GLU A 145 -8.31 -9.56 16.08
C GLU A 145 -7.58 -9.61 17.43
N VAL A 146 -6.25 -9.44 17.43
CA VAL A 146 -5.43 -9.59 18.65
C VAL A 146 -5.28 -8.29 19.42
N TYR A 147 -5.10 -7.16 18.71
CA TYR A 147 -4.76 -5.88 19.33
C TYR A 147 -5.81 -4.79 19.11
N GLY A 148 -6.87 -5.05 18.33
CA GLY A 148 -7.86 -4.03 17.99
C GLY A 148 -7.30 -2.90 17.12
N VAL A 149 -6.17 -3.14 16.42
CA VAL A 149 -5.53 -2.16 15.55
C VAL A 149 -6.41 -1.90 14.33
N GLU A 150 -6.59 -0.64 14.01
CA GLU A 150 -7.29 -0.21 12.80
C GLU A 150 -6.35 0.55 11.87
N ILE A 151 -6.39 0.24 10.57
CA ILE A 151 -5.54 0.86 9.57
C ILE A 151 -6.41 1.42 8.45
N VAL A 152 -6.39 2.73 8.26
CA VAL A 152 -7.14 3.42 7.21
C VAL A 152 -6.18 4.29 6.42
N ALA A 153 -6.27 4.25 5.09
CA ALA A 153 -5.47 5.10 4.22
C ALA A 153 -6.36 5.78 3.19
N PHE A 154 -6.05 7.04 2.87
CA PHE A 154 -6.82 7.87 1.96
C PHE A 154 -5.91 8.83 1.19
N VAL A 155 -6.39 9.36 0.07
CA VAL A 155 -5.67 10.33 -0.75
C VAL A 155 -5.86 11.72 -0.17
N SER A 156 -4.75 12.38 0.18
CA SER A 156 -4.72 13.71 0.77
C SER A 156 -4.26 14.80 -0.20
N SER A 157 -3.61 14.44 -1.30
CA SER A 157 -3.35 15.35 -2.42
C SER A 157 -3.27 14.64 -3.77
N VAL A 158 -3.58 15.38 -4.84
CA VAL A 158 -3.31 14.99 -6.24
C VAL A 158 -2.78 16.21 -6.97
N GLY A 159 -1.63 16.10 -7.63
CA GLY A 159 -0.99 17.25 -8.27
C GLY A 159 -0.74 18.39 -7.27
N THR A 160 -1.33 19.56 -7.54
CA THR A 160 -1.26 20.77 -6.69
C THR A 160 -2.50 20.96 -5.80
N ILE A 161 -3.39 19.96 -5.76
CA ILE A 161 -4.67 20.02 -5.05
C ILE A 161 -4.53 19.26 -3.74
N ASP A 162 -4.40 19.99 -2.65
CA ASP A 162 -4.32 19.45 -1.30
C ASP A 162 -5.66 19.50 -0.55
N MET A 163 -5.84 18.56 0.37
CA MET A 163 -6.85 18.69 1.41
C MET A 163 -6.56 19.91 2.29
N PRO A 164 -7.59 20.68 2.71
CA PRO A 164 -7.39 21.84 3.55
C PRO A 164 -6.97 21.43 4.97
N GLY A 165 -6.23 22.33 5.64
CA GLY A 165 -6.06 22.28 7.09
C GLY A 165 -5.34 21.04 7.63
N GLN A 166 -4.37 20.47 6.91
CA GLN A 166 -3.64 19.21 7.25
C GLN A 166 -2.87 19.20 8.59
N MET A 167 -3.08 20.19 9.47
CA MET A 167 -2.56 20.27 10.84
C MET A 167 -3.57 20.89 11.83
N GLY A 168 -4.81 21.12 11.40
CA GLY A 168 -5.86 21.73 12.22
C GLY A 168 -6.67 20.70 13.02
N ASN A 169 -7.43 21.19 13.99
CA ASN A 169 -8.27 20.34 14.85
C ASN A 169 -9.27 19.48 14.07
N GLU A 170 -9.87 20.03 13.00
CA GLU A 170 -10.79 19.29 12.13
C GLU A 170 -10.09 18.12 11.43
N TYR A 171 -8.84 18.32 10.98
CA TYR A 171 -8.05 17.25 10.38
C TYR A 171 -7.70 16.17 11.41
N MET A 172 -7.31 16.55 12.63
CA MET A 172 -7.08 15.57 13.71
C MET A 172 -8.34 14.79 14.06
N GLN A 173 -9.51 15.44 14.09
CA GLN A 173 -10.79 14.78 14.29
C GLN A 173 -11.09 13.79 13.15
N LEU A 174 -10.81 14.17 11.89
CA LEU A 174 -10.92 13.28 10.74
C LEU A 174 -10.01 12.04 10.91
N LEU A 175 -8.73 12.21 11.25
CA LEU A 175 -7.81 11.07 11.43
C LEU A 175 -8.33 10.08 12.49
N ASN A 176 -8.92 10.59 13.57
CA ASN A 176 -9.47 9.78 14.65
C ASN A 176 -10.75 9.02 14.27
N THR A 177 -11.53 9.52 13.32
CA THR A 177 -12.89 9.00 13.05
C THR A 177 -13.06 8.36 11.67
N ILE A 178 -12.17 8.65 10.73
CA ILE A 178 -12.30 8.18 9.35
C ILE A 178 -12.33 6.66 9.25
N THR A 179 -13.25 6.13 8.46
CA THR A 179 -13.41 4.71 8.19
C THR A 179 -13.09 4.38 6.74
N ARG A 180 -12.86 3.10 6.44
CA ARG A 180 -12.62 2.66 5.05
C ARG A 180 -13.84 2.83 4.16
N ASP A 181 -15.03 2.63 4.70
CA ASP A 181 -16.27 2.75 3.95
C ASP A 181 -16.43 4.19 3.44
N GLN A 182 -16.21 5.18 4.32
CA GLN A 182 -16.21 6.60 3.94
C GLN A 182 -15.13 6.94 2.90
N VAL A 183 -13.95 6.34 2.99
CA VAL A 183 -12.89 6.54 1.98
C VAL A 183 -13.29 5.95 0.64
N ASP A 184 -13.92 4.78 0.64
CA ASP A 184 -14.28 4.05 -0.58
C ASP A 184 -15.57 4.61 -1.24
N GLU A 185 -16.27 5.55 -0.61
CA GLU A 185 -17.41 6.29 -1.20
C GLU A 185 -17.02 7.15 -2.41
N THR A 186 -15.77 7.62 -2.48
CA THR A 186 -15.27 8.43 -3.60
C THR A 186 -14.29 7.65 -4.47
N ALA A 187 -14.38 7.84 -5.79
CA ALA A 187 -13.50 7.14 -6.74
C ALA A 187 -12.01 7.51 -6.58
N VAL A 188 -11.73 8.73 -6.09
CA VAL A 188 -10.37 9.21 -5.78
C VAL A 188 -9.90 8.81 -4.38
N ARG A 189 -10.78 8.27 -3.53
CA ARG A 189 -10.48 7.90 -2.14
C ARG A 189 -10.00 9.06 -1.28
N CYS A 190 -10.53 10.24 -1.53
CA CYS A 190 -10.34 11.41 -0.69
C CYS A 190 -11.61 11.61 0.16
N PRO A 191 -11.50 11.78 1.49
CA PRO A 191 -12.65 11.90 2.39
C PRO A 191 -13.23 13.31 2.44
N HIS A 192 -12.64 14.29 1.75
CA HIS A 192 -13.15 15.65 1.66
C HIS A 192 -13.80 15.88 0.29
N GLU A 193 -15.13 15.93 0.24
CA GLU A 193 -15.94 15.90 -0.99
C GLU A 193 -15.53 16.98 -2.02
N GLU A 194 -15.36 18.23 -1.59
CA GLU A 194 -14.99 19.31 -2.49
C GLU A 194 -13.59 19.10 -3.09
N THR A 195 -12.63 18.67 -2.27
CA THR A 195 -11.27 18.37 -2.73
C THR A 195 -11.29 17.15 -3.65
N ALA A 196 -12.09 16.13 -3.31
CA ALA A 196 -12.24 14.93 -4.12
C ALA A 196 -12.74 15.24 -5.54
N ARG A 197 -13.71 16.18 -5.68
CA ARG A 197 -14.19 16.65 -6.99
C ARG A 197 -13.07 17.33 -7.79
N ARG A 198 -12.31 18.22 -7.15
CA ARG A 198 -11.20 18.94 -7.80
C ARG A 198 -10.08 17.97 -8.22
N MET A 199 -9.73 17.01 -7.36
CA MET A 199 -8.77 15.94 -7.69
C MET A 199 -9.24 15.09 -8.85
N HIS A 200 -10.54 14.77 -8.91
CA HIS A 200 -11.12 14.01 -10.02
C HIS A 200 -10.96 14.77 -11.35
N GLU A 201 -11.28 16.06 -11.37
CA GLU A 201 -11.15 16.93 -12.55
C GLU A 201 -9.70 16.98 -13.04
N GLU A 202 -8.74 17.19 -12.14
CA GLU A 202 -7.30 17.16 -12.44
C GLU A 202 -6.84 15.84 -13.07
N ILE A 203 -7.29 14.70 -12.54
CA ILE A 203 -6.93 13.38 -13.08
C ILE A 203 -7.50 13.20 -14.49
N VAL A 204 -8.75 13.64 -14.71
CA VAL A 204 -9.40 13.56 -16.02
C VAL A 204 -8.69 14.45 -17.04
N GLU A 205 -8.36 15.69 -16.67
CA GLU A 205 -7.61 16.62 -17.53
C GLU A 205 -6.24 16.05 -17.90
N CYS A 206 -5.46 15.61 -16.90
CA CYS A 206 -4.17 14.93 -17.13
C CYS A 206 -4.32 13.73 -18.09
N THR A 207 -5.38 12.94 -17.95
CA THR A 207 -5.64 11.79 -18.81
C THR A 207 -5.94 12.20 -20.25
N GLN A 208 -6.73 13.26 -20.45
CA GLN A 208 -7.06 13.79 -21.78
C GLN A 208 -5.83 14.34 -22.50
N GLU A 209 -4.87 14.88 -21.74
CA GLU A 209 -3.58 15.35 -22.25
C GLU A 209 -2.55 14.23 -22.48
N MET A 210 -2.93 12.96 -22.25
CA MET A 210 -2.01 11.81 -22.27
C MET A 210 -0.82 11.98 -21.31
N ASN A 211 -1.07 12.63 -20.18
CA ASN A 211 -0.09 12.93 -19.14
C ASN A 211 -0.38 12.12 -17.86
N SER A 212 0.46 12.29 -16.83
CA SER A 212 0.30 11.61 -15.53
C SER A 212 0.59 12.58 -14.39
N THR A 213 -0.15 12.41 -13.29
CA THR A 213 0.06 13.16 -12.05
C THR A 213 0.37 12.23 -10.87
N GLY A 214 0.98 12.77 -9.83
CA GLY A 214 1.23 12.08 -8.57
C GLY A 214 0.26 12.54 -7.47
N GLY A 215 0.54 12.14 -6.24
CA GLY A 215 -0.25 12.56 -5.09
C GLY A 215 0.34 12.06 -3.78
N ILE A 216 -0.31 12.44 -2.69
CA ILE A 216 0.04 12.02 -1.33
C ILE A 216 -1.08 11.12 -0.80
N VAL A 217 -0.67 10.02 -0.18
CA VAL A 217 -1.56 9.11 0.55
C VAL A 217 -1.24 9.23 2.04
N THR A 218 -2.25 9.54 2.83
CA THR A 218 -2.17 9.55 4.28
C THR A 218 -2.63 8.20 4.81
N CYS A 219 -1.88 7.62 5.75
CA CYS A 219 -2.23 6.39 6.45
C CYS A 219 -2.34 6.67 7.95
N VAL A 220 -3.42 6.20 8.56
CA VAL A 220 -3.71 6.31 9.98
C VAL A 220 -3.74 4.92 10.57
N ILE A 221 -2.97 4.73 11.65
CA ILE A 221 -2.96 3.50 12.45
C ILE A 221 -3.50 3.88 13.83
N ARG A 222 -4.64 3.32 14.21
CA ARG A 222 -5.26 3.53 15.53
C ARG A 222 -5.09 2.28 16.40
N ASN A 223 -5.10 2.50 17.71
CA ASN A 223 -4.94 1.45 18.73
C ASN A 223 -3.62 0.65 18.58
N ALA A 224 -2.57 1.28 18.07
CA ALA A 224 -1.25 0.65 18.02
C ALA A 224 -0.76 0.36 19.45
N PRO A 225 -0.30 -0.87 19.75
CA PRO A 225 0.32 -1.18 21.03
C PRO A 225 1.46 -0.22 21.37
N VAL A 226 1.52 0.23 22.62
CA VAL A 226 2.61 1.07 23.11
C VAL A 226 3.91 0.27 23.13
N GLY A 227 5.00 0.87 22.65
CA GLY A 227 6.33 0.27 22.68
C GLY A 227 6.69 -0.58 21.45
N LEU A 228 5.94 -0.51 20.35
CA LEU A 228 6.34 -1.15 19.10
C LEU A 228 7.61 -0.50 18.51
N GLY A 229 8.53 -1.37 18.06
CA GLY A 229 9.80 -0.98 17.45
C GLY A 229 10.99 -1.26 18.37
N GLU A 230 12.17 -1.32 17.76
CA GLU A 230 13.42 -1.59 18.45
C GLU A 230 14.31 -0.34 18.51
N PRO A 231 15.31 -0.29 19.40
CA PRO A 231 16.28 0.79 19.40
C PRO A 231 17.09 0.90 18.09
N CYS A 232 17.68 2.08 17.87
CA CYS A 232 18.68 2.35 16.83
C CYS A 232 18.21 2.08 15.38
N PHE A 233 18.56 0.92 14.80
CA PHE A 233 18.39 0.61 13.37
C PHE A 233 17.01 0.04 13.02
N ASP A 234 16.33 -0.52 14.02
CA ASP A 234 15.04 -1.21 13.85
C ASP A 234 13.90 -0.42 14.51
N LYS A 235 14.06 0.91 14.62
CA LYS A 235 12.99 1.83 15.01
C LYS A 235 11.78 1.63 14.10
N LEU A 236 10.58 1.69 14.68
CA LEU A 236 9.34 1.49 13.92
C LEU A 236 9.25 2.42 12.70
N GLU A 237 9.53 3.70 12.87
CA GLU A 237 9.52 4.69 11.80
C GLU A 237 10.56 4.39 10.70
N ALA A 238 11.73 3.86 11.06
CA ALA A 238 12.76 3.48 10.10
C ALA A 238 12.32 2.26 9.27
N LEU A 239 11.69 1.28 9.91
CA LEU A 239 11.13 0.11 9.23
C LEU A 239 9.94 0.47 8.34
N LEU A 240 9.07 1.38 8.80
CA LEU A 240 7.98 1.94 7.99
C LEU A 240 8.52 2.72 6.80
N ALA A 241 9.55 3.56 6.97
CA ALA A 241 10.18 4.28 5.87
C ALA A 241 10.74 3.33 4.82
N HIS A 242 11.46 2.28 5.23
CA HIS A 242 11.94 1.26 4.31
C HIS A 242 10.79 0.56 3.58
N ALA A 243 9.72 0.17 4.29
CA ALA A 243 8.55 -0.45 3.70
C ALA A 243 7.90 0.47 2.66
N MET A 244 7.63 1.73 3.01
CA MET A 244 6.92 2.69 2.15
C MET A 244 7.75 3.11 0.93
N LEU A 245 9.04 3.40 1.11
CA LEU A 245 9.94 3.76 0.01
C LEU A 245 10.22 2.59 -0.94
N SER A 246 9.98 1.34 -0.51
CA SER A 246 10.09 0.17 -1.38
C SER A 246 8.87 -0.05 -2.29
N ILE A 247 7.78 0.71 -2.10
CA ILE A 247 6.61 0.68 -2.98
C ILE A 247 6.96 1.38 -4.30
N PRO A 248 6.63 0.80 -5.47
CA PRO A 248 6.91 1.45 -6.75
C PRO A 248 6.34 2.87 -6.84
N ALA A 249 7.10 3.77 -7.46
CA ALA A 249 6.80 5.19 -7.65
C ALA A 249 6.87 6.09 -6.38
N THR A 250 6.98 5.54 -5.18
CA THR A 250 7.18 6.35 -3.96
C THR A 250 8.49 7.14 -4.01
N LYS A 251 8.44 8.41 -3.61
CA LYS A 251 9.60 9.32 -3.55
C LYS A 251 9.89 9.88 -2.16
N GLY A 252 8.92 9.80 -1.24
CA GLY A 252 9.04 10.31 0.12
C GLY A 252 8.16 9.53 1.08
N PHE A 253 8.49 9.63 2.36
CA PHE A 253 7.71 9.10 3.48
C PHE A 253 7.88 10.05 4.65
N GLU A 254 6.79 10.34 5.35
CA GLU A 254 6.79 11.22 6.52
C GLU A 254 5.84 10.67 7.60
N VAL A 255 6.12 11.03 8.85
CA VAL A 255 5.35 10.60 10.03
C VAL A 255 4.87 11.84 10.78
N GLY A 256 3.60 11.85 11.18
CA GLY A 256 2.99 12.95 11.90
C GLY A 256 3.04 14.26 11.11
N SER A 257 3.60 15.31 11.72
CA SER A 257 3.81 16.62 11.08
C SER A 257 4.87 16.62 9.97
N GLY A 258 5.63 15.53 9.81
CA GLY A 258 6.52 15.33 8.68
C GLY A 258 7.50 16.48 8.42
N PHE A 259 7.66 16.84 7.14
CA PHE A 259 8.52 17.96 6.74
C PHE A 259 8.03 19.34 7.22
N ASN A 260 6.75 19.48 7.56
CA ASN A 260 6.24 20.72 8.15
C ASN A 260 6.74 20.89 9.59
N GLY A 261 6.88 19.79 10.34
CA GLY A 261 7.40 19.81 11.71
C GLY A 261 8.81 20.40 11.82
N THR A 262 9.64 20.27 10.79
CA THR A 262 11.01 20.83 10.79
C THR A 262 11.04 22.36 10.76
N ARG A 263 9.89 23.01 10.62
CA ARG A 263 9.74 24.47 10.57
C ARG A 263 9.21 25.05 11.89
N LEU A 264 8.83 24.20 12.84
CA LEU A 264 8.25 24.60 14.12
C LEU A 264 9.31 24.68 15.22
N HIS A 265 9.08 25.53 16.22
CA HIS A 265 9.88 25.52 17.42
C HIS A 265 9.42 24.39 18.37
N GLY A 266 10.32 23.87 19.21
CA GLY A 266 10.00 22.74 20.08
C GLY A 266 8.83 22.98 21.03
N ASN A 267 8.64 24.21 21.51
CA ASN A 267 7.49 24.57 22.35
C ASN A 267 6.14 24.55 21.60
N GLU A 268 6.15 24.59 20.27
CA GLU A 268 4.97 24.51 19.42
C GLU A 268 4.74 23.08 18.89
N HIS A 269 5.80 22.27 18.82
CA HIS A 269 5.79 20.95 18.21
C HIS A 269 5.69 19.79 19.21
N ASN A 270 6.18 19.96 20.44
CA ASN A 270 6.18 18.90 21.43
C ASN A 270 4.75 18.49 21.84
N ASP A 271 4.42 17.21 21.68
CA ASP A 271 3.19 16.63 22.24
C ASP A 271 3.34 16.43 23.75
N ALA A 272 2.60 17.21 24.54
CA ALA A 272 2.64 17.13 25.99
C ALA A 272 1.94 15.85 26.48
N PHE A 273 2.53 15.20 27.48
CA PHE A 273 1.87 14.10 28.18
C PHE A 273 0.71 14.65 29.03
N GLU A 274 -0.46 14.05 28.88
CA GLU A 274 -1.65 14.36 29.67
C GLU A 274 -2.10 13.12 30.44
N LEU A 275 -2.67 13.32 31.62
CA LEU A 275 -3.28 12.22 32.37
C LEU A 275 -4.65 11.90 31.78
N ASN A 276 -4.92 10.63 31.52
CA ASN A 276 -6.25 10.17 31.19
C ASN A 276 -7.18 10.17 32.41
N SER A 277 -8.46 9.87 32.20
CA SER A 277 -9.48 9.83 33.26
C SER A 277 -9.21 8.82 34.38
N SER A 278 -8.35 7.82 34.14
CA SER A 278 -7.91 6.84 35.14
C SER A 278 -6.62 7.23 35.87
N GLY A 279 -6.05 8.40 35.57
CA GLY A 279 -4.82 8.89 36.21
C GLY A 279 -3.55 8.20 35.72
N THR A 280 -3.57 7.54 34.57
CA THR A 280 -2.34 7.11 33.88
C THR A 280 -2.00 8.11 32.78
N LEU A 281 -0.71 8.19 32.42
CA LEU A 281 -0.28 8.84 31.19
C LEU A 281 -0.82 8.09 29.96
#